data_AF-A0A7C3G4X4-F1
#
_entry.id   AF-A0A7C3G4X4-F1
#
_cell.length_a   1.000
_cell.length_b   1.000
_cell.length_c   1.000
_cell.angle_alpha   90.00
_cell.angle_beta   90.00
_cell.angle_gamma   90.00
#
_symmetry.space_group_name_H-M   'P 1'
#
loop_
_entity.id
_entity.type
_entity.pdbx_description
1 polymer ?
#
loop_
_entity_poly.entity_id
_entity_poly.type
_entity_poly.pdbx_seq_one_letter_code
_entity_poly.pdbx_strand_id
1 'polypeptide(L)'
;MSPIQGLMLGGSAVPGSGPGISMADPELLKCILNDMAGEAGVKLLLHSWGTQAIVEDNTVKGVIFESKSGRQAIMGKVVIDATGDGDILAAAGAEFDGYVNPKLRTCQVAVVFRIANIDWDKFAEFRAANPEKWAEMRKEVDKIAGFHLGPIASSRNDVTWVNNFLEGYNILDVEDLTKVEVTVRKSMLPVLEYFKKSLPGFEKSFLFDSAPQIGTRGSRRLIGEYIFSEDDMKNGATFEDAIAVFTNGAGAGPPQGSPPPRLEMPYRCLVPKSMDGLLVAGRNFSSDTVMNTRLNIIQPCIAMGQAAGTAAALAVQSNVEPREVDYKALRKRLSAQGIPV
;
A
#
# COMPACT_ATOMS: atom_id res chain seq x y z
N MET A 1 -18.49 3.93 -14.15
CA MET A 1 -17.69 3.54 -12.97
C MET A 1 -16.51 2.75 -13.50
N SER A 2 -15.27 3.08 -13.12
CA SER A 2 -14.15 2.21 -13.52
C SER A 2 -14.32 0.85 -12.82
N PRO A 3 -13.87 -0.27 -13.42
CA PRO A 3 -13.92 -1.59 -12.78
C PRO A 3 -13.31 -1.58 -11.36
N ILE A 4 -12.23 -0.81 -11.18
CA ILE A 4 -11.54 -0.62 -9.89
C ILE A 4 -12.41 0.08 -8.85
N GLN A 5 -13.17 1.12 -9.23
CA GLN A 5 -14.13 1.77 -8.32
C GLN A 5 -15.26 0.82 -7.93
N GLY A 6 -15.73 -0.01 -8.86
CA GLY A 6 -16.73 -1.05 -8.58
C GLY A 6 -16.24 -2.12 -7.62
N LEU A 7 -14.97 -2.56 -7.71
CA LEU A 7 -14.38 -3.54 -6.80
C LEU A 7 -14.03 -2.99 -5.42
N MET A 8 -13.60 -1.73 -5.35
CA MET A 8 -13.33 -1.04 -4.08
C MET A 8 -14.57 -0.39 -3.47
N LEU A 9 -15.76 -0.60 -4.03
CA LEU A 9 -17.03 -0.19 -3.41
C LEU A 9 -18.04 -1.35 -3.35
N GLY A 10 -17.78 -2.46 -4.05
CA GLY A 10 -18.70 -3.58 -4.27
C GLY A 10 -18.53 -4.76 -3.31
N GLY A 11 -17.62 -4.70 -2.35
CA GLY A 11 -17.62 -5.62 -1.23
C GLY A 11 -18.74 -5.23 -0.28
N SER A 12 -19.81 -6.02 -0.21
CA SER A 12 -20.77 -5.94 0.90
C SER A 12 -19.97 -6.06 2.19
N ALA A 13 -19.93 -4.98 2.99
CA ALA A 13 -19.32 -4.99 4.30
C ALA A 13 -19.91 -6.14 5.10
N VAL A 14 -19.08 -7.06 5.57
CA VAL A 14 -19.52 -8.07 6.55
C VAL A 14 -20.08 -7.29 7.74
N PRO A 15 -21.29 -7.60 8.24
CA PRO A 15 -21.83 -6.97 9.43
C PRO A 15 -20.77 -6.96 10.55
N GLY A 16 -20.53 -5.78 11.15
CA GLY A 16 -19.51 -5.64 12.19
C GLY A 16 -18.06 -5.38 11.72
N SER A 17 -17.82 -5.11 10.43
CA SER A 17 -16.51 -4.65 9.92
C SER A 17 -16.13 -3.23 10.35
N GLY A 18 -17.03 -2.49 11.02
CA GLY A 18 -16.88 -1.07 11.32
C GLY A 18 -17.11 -0.18 10.08
N PRO A 19 -17.45 1.11 10.27
CA PRO A 19 -17.71 2.01 9.15
C PRO A 19 -16.43 2.26 8.34
N GLY A 20 -16.55 2.21 7.01
CA GLY A 20 -15.52 2.71 6.08
C GLY A 20 -14.47 1.72 5.56
N ILE A 21 -14.59 0.42 5.86
CA ILE A 21 -13.70 -0.60 5.27
C ILE A 21 -14.33 -1.13 3.99
N SER A 22 -13.80 -0.70 2.84
CA SER A 22 -14.03 -1.43 1.60
C SER A 22 -13.19 -2.70 1.61
N MET A 23 -13.85 -3.85 1.55
CA MET A 23 -13.20 -5.16 1.55
C MET A 23 -13.33 -5.76 0.15
N ALA A 24 -12.20 -5.87 -0.55
CA ALA A 24 -12.12 -6.68 -1.75
C ALA A 24 -11.59 -8.07 -1.38
N ASP A 25 -12.14 -9.11 -1.99
CA ASP A 25 -11.50 -10.42 -1.94
C ASP A 25 -10.16 -10.34 -2.69
N PRO A 26 -9.03 -10.64 -2.01
CA PRO A 26 -7.71 -10.46 -2.60
C PRO A 26 -7.45 -11.39 -3.79
N GLU A 27 -8.07 -12.58 -3.83
CA GLU A 27 -7.85 -13.53 -4.92
C GLU A 27 -8.69 -13.17 -6.15
N LEU A 28 -9.94 -12.74 -5.95
CA LEU A 28 -10.76 -12.22 -7.04
C LEU A 28 -10.16 -10.96 -7.64
N LEU A 29 -9.64 -10.05 -6.79
CA LEU A 29 -9.01 -8.82 -7.26
C LEU A 29 -7.81 -9.12 -8.17
N LYS A 30 -6.96 -10.10 -7.85
CA LYS A 30 -5.83 -10.49 -8.72
C LYS A 30 -6.29 -10.94 -10.11
N CYS A 31 -7.35 -11.76 -10.18
CA CYS A 31 -7.89 -12.24 -11.47
C CYS A 31 -8.34 -11.05 -12.34
N ILE A 32 -9.09 -10.13 -11.74
CA ILE A 32 -9.63 -8.98 -12.47
C ILE A 32 -8.52 -8.01 -12.88
N LEU A 33 -7.52 -7.78 -12.04
CA LEU A 33 -6.36 -6.95 -12.41
C LEU A 33 -5.55 -7.56 -13.56
N ASN A 34 -5.44 -8.90 -13.62
CA ASN A 34 -4.79 -9.59 -14.75
C ASN A 34 -5.60 -9.41 -16.05
N ASP A 35 -6.93 -9.57 -15.99
CA ASP A 35 -7.80 -9.37 -17.15
C ASP A 35 -7.69 -7.93 -17.66
N MET A 36 -7.78 -6.95 -16.76
CA MET A 36 -7.61 -5.52 -17.10
C MET A 36 -6.27 -5.21 -17.76
N ALA A 37 -5.18 -5.81 -17.27
CA ALA A 37 -3.86 -5.64 -17.87
C ALA A 37 -3.79 -6.26 -19.29
N GLY A 38 -4.37 -7.44 -19.46
CA GLY A 38 -4.46 -8.12 -20.77
C GLY A 38 -5.28 -7.34 -21.79
N GLU A 39 -6.47 -6.86 -21.40
CA GLU A 39 -7.36 -6.03 -22.22
C GLU A 39 -6.69 -4.71 -22.65
N ALA A 40 -5.87 -4.13 -21.78
CA ALA A 40 -5.09 -2.93 -22.08
C ALA A 40 -3.85 -3.19 -22.96
N GLY A 41 -3.56 -4.46 -23.30
CA GLY A 41 -2.38 -4.83 -24.08
C GLY A 41 -1.06 -4.71 -23.31
N VAL A 42 -1.11 -4.71 -21.98
CA VAL A 42 0.09 -4.65 -21.13
C VAL A 42 0.83 -5.98 -21.20
N LYS A 43 2.09 -5.94 -21.60
CA LYS A 43 2.98 -7.11 -21.53
C LYS A 43 3.43 -7.33 -20.08
N LEU A 44 2.81 -8.30 -19.42
CA LEU A 44 3.20 -8.70 -18.06
C LEU A 44 4.44 -9.60 -18.06
N LEU A 45 5.35 -9.33 -17.12
CA LEU A 45 6.49 -10.17 -16.80
C LEU A 45 6.48 -10.48 -15.31
N LEU A 46 5.92 -11.64 -14.97
CA LEU A 46 5.91 -12.17 -13.61
C LEU A 46 7.24 -12.89 -13.32
N HIS A 47 7.58 -13.06 -12.04
CA HIS A 47 8.85 -13.64 -11.60
C HIS A 47 10.09 -12.85 -12.05
N SER A 48 9.93 -11.53 -12.17
CA SER A 48 10.97 -10.57 -12.53
C SER A 48 11.22 -9.63 -11.36
N TRP A 49 12.39 -9.70 -10.74
CA TRP A 49 12.77 -8.80 -9.66
C TRP A 49 13.63 -7.67 -10.21
N GLY A 50 13.12 -6.45 -10.26
CA GLY A 50 13.90 -5.28 -10.69
C GLY A 50 15.04 -5.00 -9.71
N THR A 51 16.28 -4.92 -10.22
CA THR A 51 17.49 -4.82 -9.38
C THR A 51 18.32 -3.58 -9.64
N GLN A 52 18.32 -3.05 -10.87
CA GLN A 52 19.09 -1.85 -11.22
C GLN A 52 18.32 -0.98 -12.22
N ALA A 53 18.56 0.33 -12.16
CA ALA A 53 18.15 1.24 -13.21
C ALA A 53 19.28 1.40 -14.24
N ILE A 54 18.91 1.55 -15.51
CA ILE A 54 19.84 1.93 -16.58
C ILE A 54 19.74 3.44 -16.72
N VAL A 55 20.82 4.15 -16.44
CA VAL A 55 20.87 5.62 -16.43
C VAL A 55 21.90 6.11 -17.43
N GLU A 56 21.49 7.04 -18.30
CA GLU A 56 22.33 7.72 -19.28
C GLU A 56 22.07 9.22 -19.16
N ASP A 57 23.13 10.03 -19.02
CA ASP A 57 23.03 11.49 -18.91
C ASP A 57 21.96 11.96 -17.90
N ASN A 58 21.98 11.35 -16.70
CA ASN A 58 21.03 11.65 -15.61
C ASN A 58 19.55 11.38 -15.95
N THR A 59 19.31 10.50 -16.93
CA THR A 59 17.98 10.08 -17.37
C THR A 59 17.86 8.55 -17.26
N VAL A 60 16.80 8.07 -16.61
CA VAL A 60 16.51 6.63 -16.57
C VAL A 60 15.99 6.17 -17.93
N LYS A 61 16.65 5.17 -18.52
CA LYS A 61 16.33 4.59 -19.84
C LYS A 61 15.78 3.16 -19.76
N GLY A 62 15.82 2.54 -18.59
CA GLY A 62 15.36 1.17 -18.43
C GLY A 62 15.65 0.58 -17.06
N VAL A 63 15.29 -0.70 -16.91
CA VAL A 63 15.46 -1.47 -15.67
C VAL A 63 16.06 -2.82 -16.00
N ILE A 64 17.08 -3.21 -15.24
CA ILE A 64 17.62 -4.57 -15.20
C ILE A 64 16.81 -5.36 -14.17
N PHE A 65 16.42 -6.58 -14.51
CA PHE A 65 15.75 -7.49 -13.61
C PHE A 65 16.40 -8.87 -13.60
N GLU A 66 16.25 -9.57 -12.47
CA GLU A 66 16.64 -10.96 -12.30
C GLU A 66 15.42 -11.88 -12.41
N SER A 67 15.60 -13.02 -13.06
CA SER A 67 14.57 -14.05 -13.19
C SER A 67 15.22 -15.43 -13.34
N LYS A 68 14.41 -16.49 -13.36
CA LYS A 68 14.88 -17.85 -13.68
C LYS A 68 15.40 -17.98 -15.12
N SER A 69 15.07 -17.05 -16.00
CA SER A 69 15.61 -16.97 -17.37
C SER A 69 16.95 -16.23 -17.44
N GLY A 70 17.52 -15.86 -16.29
CA GLY A 70 18.73 -15.06 -16.17
C GLY A 70 18.43 -13.56 -16.07
N ARG A 71 19.51 -12.79 -16.03
CA ARG A 71 19.49 -11.33 -16.01
C ARG A 71 19.06 -10.78 -17.36
N GLN A 72 18.10 -9.87 -17.36
CA GLN A 72 17.60 -9.21 -18.56
C GLN A 72 17.38 -7.71 -18.29
N ALA A 73 17.19 -6.94 -19.36
CA ALA A 73 16.86 -5.52 -19.28
C ALA A 73 15.61 -5.21 -20.10
N ILE A 74 14.83 -4.24 -19.63
CA ILE A 74 13.74 -3.62 -20.38
C ILE A 74 14.05 -2.15 -20.52
N MET A 75 14.12 -1.69 -21.77
CA MET A 75 14.29 -0.28 -22.09
C MET A 75 12.92 0.40 -22.19
N GLY A 76 12.84 1.66 -21.76
CA GLY A 76 11.62 2.45 -21.77
C GLY A 76 11.92 3.93 -21.92
N LYS A 77 10.97 4.67 -22.49
CA LYS A 77 11.04 6.14 -22.55
C LYS A 77 10.80 6.79 -21.19
N VAL A 78 9.96 6.15 -20.38
CA VAL A 78 9.67 6.54 -19.00
C VAL A 78 9.62 5.26 -18.18
N VAL A 79 10.26 5.26 -17.01
CA VAL A 79 10.19 4.22 -16.00
C VAL A 79 9.33 4.73 -14.85
N ILE A 80 8.44 3.89 -14.32
CA ILE A 80 7.65 4.19 -13.13
C ILE A 80 8.09 3.23 -12.03
N ASP A 81 8.73 3.75 -10.99
CA ASP A 81 9.05 2.98 -9.78
C ASP A 81 7.78 2.82 -8.93
N ALA A 82 7.19 1.64 -9.03
CA ALA A 82 6.07 1.20 -8.21
C ALA A 82 6.45 0.02 -7.29
N THR A 83 7.72 -0.14 -6.89
CA THR A 83 8.11 -1.21 -5.94
C THR A 83 7.59 -0.93 -4.53
N GLY A 84 7.29 0.34 -4.24
CA GLY A 84 6.80 0.81 -2.94
C GLY A 84 7.90 0.95 -1.89
N ASP A 85 9.07 0.34 -2.08
CA ASP A 85 10.24 0.50 -1.22
C ASP A 85 11.37 1.35 -1.87
N GLY A 86 11.10 1.86 -3.07
CA GLY A 86 12.00 2.77 -3.77
C GLY A 86 13.26 2.09 -4.25
N ASP A 87 13.15 0.85 -4.74
CA ASP A 87 14.33 0.09 -5.16
C ASP A 87 14.89 0.62 -6.48
N ILE A 88 14.00 0.98 -7.42
CA ILE A 88 14.42 1.51 -8.73
C ILE A 88 14.84 2.97 -8.61
N LEU A 89 14.16 3.79 -7.80
CA LEU A 89 14.56 5.19 -7.57
C LEU A 89 15.95 5.26 -6.91
N ALA A 90 16.22 4.39 -5.92
CA ALA A 90 17.51 4.36 -5.26
C ALA A 90 18.60 3.83 -6.20
N ALA A 91 18.29 2.79 -6.98
CA ALA A 91 19.22 2.25 -7.98
C ALA A 91 19.51 3.23 -9.12
N ALA A 92 18.58 4.14 -9.44
CA ALA A 92 18.79 5.22 -10.39
C ALA A 92 19.69 6.34 -9.86
N GLY A 93 19.95 6.39 -8.55
CA GLY A 93 20.64 7.51 -7.92
C GLY A 93 19.76 8.74 -7.72
N ALA A 94 18.43 8.60 -7.79
CA ALA A 94 17.52 9.67 -7.40
C ALA A 94 17.62 9.93 -5.90
N GLU A 95 17.47 11.20 -5.50
CA GLU A 95 17.54 11.58 -4.09
C GLU A 95 16.30 11.07 -3.32
N PHE A 96 16.51 10.57 -2.10
CA PHE A 96 15.43 10.05 -1.25
C PHE A 96 15.70 10.31 0.23
N ASP A 97 14.62 10.42 1.01
CA ASP A 97 14.61 10.40 2.45
C ASP A 97 14.35 8.96 2.96
N GLY A 98 15.36 8.40 3.63
CA GLY A 98 15.29 7.07 4.26
C GLY A 98 14.87 7.10 5.74
N TYR A 99 14.58 8.27 6.33
CA TYR A 99 14.22 8.38 7.73
C TYR A 99 12.88 7.70 8.01
N VAL A 100 12.85 6.77 8.96
CA VAL A 100 11.63 6.11 9.42
C VAL A 100 11.32 6.60 10.84
N ASN A 101 10.18 7.26 11.02
CA ASN A 101 9.74 7.72 12.33
C ASN A 101 9.22 6.53 13.16
N PRO A 102 9.86 6.18 14.29
CA PRO A 102 9.49 5.00 15.08
C PRO A 102 8.13 5.14 15.79
N LYS A 103 7.56 6.35 15.84
CA LYS A 103 6.25 6.62 16.46
C LYS A 103 5.07 6.49 15.49
N LEU A 104 5.34 6.23 14.21
CA LEU A 104 4.32 6.19 13.16
C LEU A 104 4.19 4.78 12.58
N ARG A 105 3.00 4.44 12.09
CA ARG A 105 2.67 3.13 11.51
C ARG A 105 3.62 2.69 10.38
N THR A 106 4.26 3.62 9.69
CA THR A 106 5.26 3.34 8.64
C THR A 106 6.46 2.54 9.14
N CYS A 107 6.80 2.60 10.44
CA CYS A 107 7.91 1.83 11.01
C CYS A 107 7.59 0.35 11.21
N GLN A 108 6.31 -0.04 11.08
CA GLN A 108 5.87 -1.37 11.43
C GLN A 108 5.99 -2.32 10.24
N VAL A 109 6.45 -3.54 10.48
CA VAL A 109 6.55 -4.64 9.50
C VAL A 109 5.54 -5.72 9.83
N ALA A 110 5.08 -6.47 8.84
CA ALA A 110 4.11 -7.55 9.05
C ALA A 110 4.33 -8.77 8.15
N VAL A 111 4.03 -9.95 8.67
CA VAL A 111 3.74 -11.14 7.85
C VAL A 111 2.32 -11.56 8.19
N VAL A 112 1.36 -11.02 7.44
CA VAL A 112 -0.06 -11.33 7.69
C VAL A 112 -0.35 -12.79 7.38
N PHE A 113 -1.35 -13.37 8.04
CA PHE A 113 -1.79 -14.73 7.78
C PHE A 113 -3.31 -14.82 7.92
N ARG A 114 -3.91 -15.87 7.37
CA ARG A 114 -5.36 -16.08 7.44
C ARG A 114 -5.71 -17.31 8.25
N ILE A 115 -6.82 -17.22 8.96
CA ILE A 115 -7.43 -18.33 9.67
C ILE A 115 -8.81 -18.54 9.05
N ALA A 116 -9.14 -19.79 8.72
CA ALA A 116 -10.40 -20.17 8.09
C ALA A 116 -11.24 -21.05 9.01
N ASN A 117 -12.49 -21.31 8.58
CA ASN A 117 -13.51 -22.03 9.32
C ASN A 117 -13.84 -21.37 10.67
N ILE A 118 -14.00 -20.06 10.62
CA ILE A 118 -14.46 -19.24 11.73
C ILE A 118 -15.93 -18.84 11.57
N ASP A 119 -16.49 -18.25 12.61
CA ASP A 119 -17.75 -17.49 12.56
C ASP A 119 -17.45 -16.06 13.02
N TRP A 120 -17.21 -15.16 12.06
CA TRP A 120 -16.83 -13.78 12.36
C TRP A 120 -17.94 -13.00 13.05
N ASP A 121 -19.20 -13.20 12.64
CA ASP A 121 -20.36 -12.54 13.25
C ASP A 121 -20.46 -12.89 14.74
N LYS A 122 -20.34 -14.18 15.11
CA LYS A 122 -20.30 -14.62 16.52
C LYS A 122 -19.16 -13.96 17.30
N PHE A 123 -17.99 -13.84 16.69
CA PHE A 123 -16.85 -13.15 17.30
C PHE A 123 -17.08 -11.63 17.44
N ALA A 124 -17.69 -10.99 16.44
CA ALA A 124 -18.02 -9.58 16.46
C ALA A 124 -19.05 -9.24 17.54
N GLU A 125 -20.10 -10.06 17.68
CA GLU A 125 -21.09 -9.97 18.77
C GLU A 125 -20.43 -10.10 20.14
N PHE A 126 -19.55 -11.10 20.32
CA PHE A 126 -18.80 -11.27 21.56
C PHE A 126 -17.99 -10.01 21.90
N ARG A 127 -17.24 -9.45 20.93
CA ARG A 127 -16.44 -8.24 21.13
C ARG A 127 -17.28 -7.03 21.51
N ALA A 128 -18.41 -6.84 20.83
CA ALA A 128 -19.33 -5.74 21.10
C ALA A 128 -19.97 -5.84 22.49
N ALA A 129 -20.35 -7.06 22.89
CA ALA A 129 -20.98 -7.32 24.18
C ALA A 129 -19.97 -7.36 25.36
N ASN A 130 -18.68 -7.63 25.11
CA ASN A 130 -17.67 -7.85 26.15
C ASN A 130 -16.36 -7.06 25.90
N PRO A 131 -16.40 -5.72 25.82
CA PRO A 131 -15.23 -4.92 25.42
C PRO A 131 -14.04 -5.03 26.39
N GLU A 132 -14.29 -5.11 27.70
CA GLU A 132 -13.23 -5.25 28.72
C GLU A 132 -12.55 -6.61 28.63
N LYS A 133 -13.34 -7.68 28.60
CA LYS A 133 -12.84 -9.05 28.42
C LYS A 133 -12.05 -9.17 27.11
N TRP A 134 -12.53 -8.59 26.02
CA TRP A 134 -11.78 -8.56 24.76
C TRP A 134 -10.43 -7.82 24.90
N ALA A 135 -10.39 -6.71 25.64
CA ALA A 135 -9.14 -5.99 25.90
C ALA A 135 -8.14 -6.84 26.70
N GLU A 136 -8.60 -7.63 27.68
CA GLU A 136 -7.74 -8.58 28.41
C GLU A 136 -7.23 -9.70 27.51
N MET A 137 -8.10 -10.29 26.70
CA MET A 137 -7.73 -11.35 25.77
C MET A 137 -6.70 -10.88 24.74
N ARG A 138 -6.81 -9.64 24.25
CA ARG A 138 -5.79 -9.06 23.36
C ARG A 138 -4.42 -8.98 24.02
N LYS A 139 -4.35 -8.62 25.30
CA LYS A 139 -3.06 -8.60 26.03
C LYS A 139 -2.45 -10.00 26.13
N GLU A 140 -3.27 -11.03 26.35
CA GLU A 140 -2.76 -12.41 26.37
C GLU A 140 -2.29 -12.87 24.99
N VAL A 141 -2.99 -12.49 23.92
CA VAL A 141 -2.56 -12.74 22.54
C VAL A 141 -1.21 -12.09 22.25
N ASP A 142 -1.05 -10.82 22.61
CA ASP A 142 0.22 -10.09 22.42
C ASP A 142 1.36 -10.75 23.20
N LYS A 143 1.08 -11.25 24.41
CA LYS A 143 2.04 -11.98 25.24
C LYS A 143 2.43 -13.33 24.63
N ILE A 144 1.47 -14.09 24.09
CA ILE A 144 1.73 -15.37 23.41
C ILE A 144 2.58 -15.14 22.15
N ALA A 145 2.27 -14.08 21.40
CA ALA A 145 2.98 -13.76 20.17
C ALA A 145 4.36 -13.13 20.41
N GLY A 146 4.51 -12.38 21.50
CA GLY A 146 5.68 -11.54 21.76
C GLY A 146 5.64 -10.18 21.03
N PHE A 147 4.53 -9.85 20.39
CA PHE A 147 4.31 -8.59 19.66
C PHE A 147 2.81 -8.38 19.42
N HIS A 148 2.41 -7.15 19.04
CA HIS A 148 0.99 -6.87 18.82
C HIS A 148 0.46 -7.55 17.55
N LEU A 149 -0.63 -8.30 17.68
CA LEU A 149 -1.37 -8.87 16.56
C LEU A 149 -2.87 -9.02 16.87
N GLY A 150 -3.67 -9.15 15.82
CA GLY A 150 -5.09 -9.41 16.01
C GLY A 150 -5.86 -9.75 14.74
N PRO A 151 -7.02 -10.42 14.90
CA PRO A 151 -7.88 -10.75 13.79
C PRO A 151 -8.62 -9.50 13.28
N ILE A 152 -8.70 -9.34 11.96
CA ILE A 152 -9.43 -8.31 11.22
C ILE A 152 -10.39 -8.98 10.24
N ALA A 153 -11.54 -8.34 10.02
CA ALA A 153 -12.57 -8.87 9.14
C ALA A 153 -12.02 -9.10 7.72
N SER A 154 -12.52 -10.13 7.05
CA SER A 154 -12.29 -10.36 5.63
C SER A 154 -13.58 -10.13 4.84
N SER A 155 -13.51 -10.28 3.51
CA SER A 155 -14.68 -10.33 2.62
C SER A 155 -15.62 -11.52 2.88
N ARG A 156 -15.26 -12.45 3.77
CA ARG A 156 -16.03 -13.65 4.10
C ARG A 156 -16.18 -13.83 5.60
N ASN A 157 -17.35 -14.31 6.04
CA ASN A 157 -17.61 -14.59 7.46
C ASN A 157 -16.75 -15.76 8.01
N ASP A 158 -16.34 -16.68 7.14
CA ASP A 158 -15.61 -17.90 7.50
C ASP A 158 -14.09 -17.77 7.44
N VAL A 159 -13.56 -16.58 7.16
CA VAL A 159 -12.12 -16.30 7.09
C VAL A 159 -11.83 -14.99 7.82
N THR A 160 -10.78 -14.96 8.62
CA THR A 160 -10.20 -13.74 9.17
C THR A 160 -8.79 -13.56 8.64
N TRP A 161 -8.40 -12.30 8.45
CA TRP A 161 -7.00 -11.93 8.35
C TRP A 161 -6.46 -11.70 9.75
N VAL A 162 -5.20 -12.03 10.01
CA VAL A 162 -4.51 -11.70 11.25
C VAL A 162 -3.39 -10.75 10.90
N ASN A 163 -3.54 -9.50 11.32
CA ASN A 163 -2.53 -8.47 11.12
C ASN A 163 -1.59 -8.42 12.33
N ASN A 164 -0.35 -8.00 12.09
CA ASN A 164 0.67 -7.88 13.11
C ASN A 164 1.54 -6.63 12.87
N PHE A 165 2.16 -6.15 13.95
CA PHE A 165 2.78 -4.84 13.98
C PHE A 165 4.13 -4.93 14.71
N LEU A 166 5.15 -5.43 14.03
CA LEU A 166 6.50 -5.52 14.58
C LEU A 166 7.24 -4.21 14.32
N GLU A 167 7.94 -3.71 15.32
CA GLU A 167 8.67 -2.43 15.29
C GLU A 167 10.18 -2.65 15.48
N GLY A 168 10.99 -1.66 15.11
CA GLY A 168 12.43 -1.69 15.35
C GLY A 168 13.24 -2.52 14.34
N TYR A 169 12.68 -2.77 13.16
CA TYR A 169 13.32 -3.51 12.07
C TYR A 169 13.56 -2.60 10.86
N ASN A 170 14.72 -2.73 10.24
CA ASN A 170 15.04 -2.10 8.97
C ASN A 170 14.56 -2.98 7.81
N ILE A 171 13.56 -2.52 7.08
CA ILE A 171 12.99 -3.29 5.96
C ILE A 171 13.92 -3.40 4.74
N LEU A 172 14.98 -2.60 4.68
CA LEU A 172 15.99 -2.67 3.63
C LEU A 172 17.11 -3.67 3.97
N ASP A 173 17.07 -4.25 5.18
CA ASP A 173 18.04 -5.23 5.65
C ASP A 173 17.47 -6.65 5.58
N VAL A 174 18.18 -7.54 4.89
CA VAL A 174 17.73 -8.92 4.63
C VAL A 174 17.68 -9.78 5.90
N GLU A 175 18.54 -9.50 6.89
CA GLU A 175 18.56 -10.24 8.16
C GLU A 175 17.35 -9.86 9.02
N ASP A 176 17.00 -8.57 9.05
CA ASP A 176 15.81 -8.07 9.74
C ASP A 176 14.52 -8.61 9.09
N LEU A 177 14.41 -8.59 7.76
CA LEU A 177 13.28 -9.18 7.05
C LEU A 177 13.14 -10.68 7.37
N THR A 178 14.25 -11.42 7.35
CA THR A 178 14.28 -12.86 7.69
C THR A 178 13.84 -13.09 9.13
N LYS A 179 14.36 -12.29 10.07
CA LYS A 179 14.05 -12.40 11.49
C LYS A 179 12.58 -12.13 11.77
N VAL A 180 11.99 -11.11 11.15
CA VAL A 180 10.54 -10.82 11.26
C VAL A 180 9.73 -12.01 10.77
N GLU A 181 10.02 -12.53 9.57
CA GLU A 181 9.24 -13.62 9.00
C GLU A 181 9.30 -14.90 9.84
N VAL A 182 10.49 -15.29 10.30
CA VAL A 182 10.65 -16.45 11.19
C VAL A 182 9.93 -16.24 12.53
N THR A 183 10.02 -15.03 13.09
CA THR A 183 9.38 -14.69 14.38
C THR A 183 7.87 -14.78 14.27
N VAL A 184 7.27 -14.23 13.21
CA VAL A 184 5.82 -14.30 13.01
C VAL A 184 5.37 -15.74 12.77
N ARG A 185 6.06 -16.51 11.92
CA ARG A 185 5.71 -17.91 11.68
C ARG A 185 5.75 -18.78 12.94
N LYS A 186 6.66 -18.48 13.88
CA LYS A 186 6.74 -19.15 15.19
C LYS A 186 5.54 -18.84 16.10
N SER A 187 4.92 -17.66 15.99
CA SER A 187 3.77 -17.30 16.84
C SER A 187 2.43 -17.81 16.31
N MET A 188 2.34 -18.12 15.01
CA MET A 188 1.07 -18.48 14.34
C MET A 188 0.35 -19.66 15.00
N LEU A 189 1.03 -20.78 15.30
CA LEU A 189 0.40 -21.96 15.89
C LEU A 189 -0.02 -21.73 17.36
N PRO A 190 0.84 -21.19 18.25
CA PRO A 190 0.42 -20.83 19.60
C PRO A 190 -0.79 -19.90 19.65
N VAL A 191 -0.83 -18.90 18.78
CA VAL A 191 -1.95 -17.94 18.67
C VAL A 191 -3.22 -18.63 18.18
N LEU A 192 -3.13 -19.49 17.15
CA LEU A 192 -4.27 -20.26 16.67
C LEU A 192 -4.85 -21.17 17.77
N GLU A 193 -3.99 -21.83 18.53
CA GLU A 193 -4.42 -22.70 19.64
C GLU A 193 -5.12 -21.92 20.75
N TYR A 194 -4.67 -20.70 21.04
CA TYR A 194 -5.38 -19.80 21.95
C TYR A 194 -6.73 -19.36 21.37
N PHE A 195 -6.77 -18.96 20.10
CA PHE A 195 -8.02 -18.56 19.44
C PHE A 195 -9.07 -19.68 19.47
N LYS A 196 -8.70 -20.91 19.14
CA LYS A 196 -9.61 -22.07 19.21
C LYS A 196 -10.21 -22.28 20.60
N LYS A 197 -9.41 -22.08 21.65
CA LYS A 197 -9.82 -22.32 23.04
C LYS A 197 -10.64 -21.19 23.62
N SER A 198 -10.39 -19.96 23.18
CA SER A 198 -10.83 -18.78 23.91
C SER A 198 -11.76 -17.86 23.12
N LEU A 199 -11.68 -17.84 21.79
CA LEU A 199 -12.51 -16.96 20.95
C LEU A 199 -13.78 -17.68 20.47
N PRO A 200 -14.97 -17.13 20.76
CA PRO A 200 -16.22 -17.62 20.19
C PRO A 200 -16.16 -17.57 18.65
N GLY A 201 -16.52 -18.68 18.01
CA GLY A 201 -16.51 -18.79 16.55
C GLY A 201 -15.20 -19.30 15.97
N PHE A 202 -14.15 -19.51 16.77
CA PHE A 202 -12.86 -20.01 16.31
C PHE A 202 -12.61 -21.49 16.66
N GLU A 203 -13.58 -22.17 17.27
CA GLU A 203 -13.39 -23.48 17.91
C GLU A 203 -12.92 -24.58 16.92
N LYS A 204 -13.35 -24.47 15.66
CA LYS A 204 -12.98 -25.40 14.57
C LYS A 204 -12.03 -24.78 13.55
N SER A 205 -11.46 -23.63 13.88
CA SER A 205 -10.65 -22.87 12.94
C SER A 205 -9.34 -23.58 12.62
N PHE A 206 -8.78 -23.28 11.45
CA PHE A 206 -7.46 -23.79 11.05
C PHE A 206 -6.67 -22.69 10.36
N LEU A 207 -5.33 -22.82 10.39
CA LEU A 207 -4.46 -21.92 9.65
C LEU A 207 -4.69 -22.14 8.15
N PHE A 208 -5.10 -21.10 7.45
CA PHE A 208 -5.41 -21.16 6.02
C PHE A 208 -4.15 -20.97 5.18
N ASP A 209 -3.48 -19.84 5.35
CA ASP A 209 -2.21 -19.52 4.71
C ASP A 209 -1.47 -18.37 5.43
N SER A 210 -0.24 -18.12 5.02
CA SER A 210 0.54 -16.93 5.37
C SER A 210 0.84 -16.12 4.11
N ALA A 211 1.05 -14.81 4.25
CA ALA A 211 1.46 -13.97 3.14
C ALA A 211 2.70 -14.54 2.43
N PRO A 212 2.72 -14.56 1.09
CA PRO A 212 3.87 -15.05 0.32
C PRO A 212 5.04 -14.06 0.31
N GLN A 213 4.81 -12.83 0.78
CA GLN A 213 5.81 -11.78 0.90
C GLN A 213 5.59 -11.00 2.19
N ILE A 214 6.69 -10.58 2.82
CA ILE A 214 6.68 -9.69 3.97
C ILE A 214 6.11 -8.31 3.60
N GLY A 215 5.19 -7.82 4.42
CA GLY A 215 4.55 -6.52 4.27
C GLY A 215 5.36 -5.43 4.94
N THR A 216 5.99 -4.59 4.13
CA THR A 216 6.62 -3.34 4.55
C THR A 216 5.58 -2.21 4.60
N ARG A 217 5.80 -1.16 5.40
CA ARG A 217 4.88 -0.02 5.48
C ARG A 217 5.52 1.30 5.08
N GLY A 218 6.83 1.47 5.25
CA GLY A 218 7.53 2.64 4.77
C GLY A 218 9.04 2.42 4.78
N SER A 219 9.72 3.08 3.84
CA SER A 219 11.16 2.98 3.66
C SER A 219 11.68 4.24 2.96
N ARG A 220 12.20 4.12 1.73
CA ARG A 220 12.70 5.24 0.94
C ARG A 220 11.54 6.05 0.39
N ARG A 221 11.52 7.34 0.71
CA ARG A 221 10.58 8.31 0.13
C ARG A 221 11.34 9.21 -0.82
N LEU A 222 10.83 9.38 -2.04
CA LEU A 222 11.42 10.26 -3.03
C LEU A 222 11.64 11.69 -2.48
N ILE A 223 12.76 12.32 -2.80
CA ILE A 223 12.86 13.79 -2.78
C ILE A 223 12.40 14.30 -4.14
N GLY A 224 11.10 14.62 -4.20
CA GLY A 224 10.45 15.07 -5.43
C GLY A 224 10.55 16.58 -5.64
N GLU A 225 9.98 17.05 -6.75
CA GLU A 225 9.80 18.49 -6.99
C GLU A 225 8.88 19.14 -5.94
N TYR A 226 8.04 18.34 -5.28
CA TYR A 226 7.26 18.74 -4.10
C TYR A 226 7.26 17.65 -3.02
N ILE A 227 7.44 18.03 -1.76
CA ILE A 227 7.32 17.12 -0.61
C ILE A 227 5.96 17.38 0.05
N PHE A 228 5.03 16.44 -0.06
CA PHE A 228 3.70 16.61 0.56
C PHE A 228 3.80 16.46 2.08
N SER A 229 3.34 17.47 2.81
CA SER A 229 3.57 17.63 4.24
C SER A 229 2.31 17.66 5.09
N GLU A 230 2.46 17.43 6.39
CA GLU A 230 1.38 17.57 7.36
C GLU A 230 0.82 18.99 7.37
N ASP A 231 1.66 19.99 7.09
CA ASP A 231 1.25 21.39 7.04
C ASP A 231 0.35 21.68 5.85
N ASP A 232 0.57 21.02 4.70
CA ASP A 232 -0.35 21.11 3.56
C ASP A 232 -1.75 20.61 3.94
N MET A 233 -1.82 19.50 4.69
CA MET A 233 -3.08 18.97 5.21
C MET A 233 -3.73 19.94 6.21
N LYS A 234 -2.97 20.44 7.19
CA LYS A 234 -3.50 21.35 8.23
C LYS A 234 -4.05 22.65 7.63
N ASN A 235 -3.42 23.13 6.56
CA ASN A 235 -3.78 24.38 5.90
C ASN A 235 -4.77 24.20 4.74
N GLY A 236 -5.15 22.96 4.40
CA GLY A 236 -6.05 22.68 3.28
C GLY A 236 -5.48 23.16 1.94
N ALA A 237 -4.19 22.89 1.69
CA ALA A 237 -3.51 23.30 0.48
C ALA A 237 -4.22 22.76 -0.77
N THR A 238 -4.23 23.58 -1.82
CA THR A 238 -4.76 23.25 -3.14
C THR A 238 -3.67 23.43 -4.17
N PHE A 239 -3.72 22.65 -5.24
CA PHE A 239 -2.63 22.56 -6.20
C PHE A 239 -3.15 22.63 -7.64
N GLU A 240 -2.52 23.45 -8.48
CA GLU A 240 -2.84 23.49 -9.91
C GLU A 240 -2.57 22.16 -10.61
N ASP A 241 -1.63 21.40 -10.07
CA ASP A 241 -1.18 20.08 -10.49
C ASP A 241 -1.78 18.94 -9.66
N ALA A 242 -2.92 19.14 -9.00
CA ALA A 242 -3.60 18.09 -8.24
C ALA A 242 -3.93 16.87 -9.11
N ILE A 243 -3.50 15.68 -8.70
CA ILE A 243 -3.72 14.40 -9.42
C ILE A 243 -4.67 13.45 -8.70
N ALA A 244 -4.99 13.73 -7.43
CA ALA A 244 -5.96 12.99 -6.67
C ALA A 244 -6.49 13.84 -5.51
N VAL A 245 -7.76 13.66 -5.19
CA VAL A 245 -8.39 14.22 -3.99
C VAL A 245 -8.72 13.10 -3.02
N PHE A 246 -8.21 13.20 -1.80
CA PHE A 246 -8.53 12.26 -0.72
C PHE A 246 -9.36 12.95 0.34
N THR A 247 -10.44 12.30 0.74
CA THR A 247 -11.32 12.76 1.82
C THR A 247 -11.07 12.00 3.11
N ASN A 248 -10.06 11.14 3.21
CA ASN A 248 -9.62 10.56 4.48
C ASN A 248 -8.21 9.95 4.34
N GLY A 249 -7.23 10.50 5.05
CA GLY A 249 -5.88 9.94 5.13
C GLY A 249 -5.80 8.91 6.24
N ALA A 250 -5.78 7.62 5.87
CA ALA A 250 -5.65 6.45 6.74
C ALA A 250 -6.71 6.29 7.84
N GLY A 251 -7.83 5.61 7.54
CA GLY A 251 -8.57 4.68 8.41
C GLY A 251 -9.08 5.12 9.79
N ALA A 252 -8.36 5.96 10.52
CA ALA A 252 -8.87 6.86 11.53
C ALA A 252 -9.76 7.88 10.82
N GLY A 253 -11.07 7.75 11.02
CA GLY A 253 -11.99 8.82 10.69
C GLY A 253 -11.54 10.15 11.34
N PRO A 254 -12.04 11.29 10.83
CA PRO A 254 -11.85 12.55 11.52
C PRO A 254 -12.37 12.43 12.97
N PRO A 255 -11.86 13.26 13.91
CA PRO A 255 -12.48 13.43 15.21
C PRO A 255 -14.00 13.64 15.04
N GLN A 256 -14.78 13.00 15.92
CA GLN A 256 -16.24 13.00 15.82
C GLN A 256 -16.78 14.43 15.73
N GLY A 257 -17.36 14.80 14.58
CA GLY A 257 -17.96 16.12 14.34
C GLY A 257 -17.21 17.05 13.37
N SER A 258 -16.06 16.65 12.81
CA SER A 258 -15.38 17.44 11.76
C SER A 258 -15.41 16.73 10.40
N PRO A 259 -15.71 17.43 9.29
CA PRO A 259 -15.52 16.86 7.97
C PRO A 259 -14.01 16.57 7.80
N PRO A 260 -13.64 15.43 7.20
CA PRO A 260 -12.24 15.12 7.02
C PRO A 260 -11.60 16.14 6.06
N PRO A 261 -10.33 16.51 6.27
CA PRO A 261 -9.67 17.48 5.42
C PRO A 261 -9.62 16.96 3.99
N ARG A 262 -10.02 17.82 3.04
CA ARG A 262 -9.83 17.56 1.60
C ARG A 262 -8.34 17.68 1.32
N LEU A 263 -7.72 16.59 0.91
CA LEU A 263 -6.30 16.52 0.59
C LEU A 263 -6.14 16.45 -0.93
N GLU A 264 -5.56 17.49 -1.51
CA GLU A 264 -5.18 17.49 -2.93
C GLU A 264 -3.72 17.08 -3.03
N MET A 265 -3.44 15.98 -3.72
CA MET A 265 -2.07 15.53 -3.92
C MET A 265 -1.51 16.14 -5.22
N PRO A 266 -0.41 16.90 -5.16
CA PRO A 266 0.20 17.45 -6.37
C PRO A 266 0.98 16.39 -7.16
N TYR A 267 0.97 16.50 -8.48
CA TYR A 267 1.70 15.63 -9.40
C TYR A 267 3.21 15.64 -9.11
N ARG A 268 3.75 16.80 -8.74
CA ARG A 268 5.17 16.99 -8.41
C ARG A 268 5.67 16.09 -7.27
N CYS A 269 4.78 15.46 -6.49
CA CYS A 269 5.16 14.42 -5.53
C CYS A 269 5.60 13.09 -6.15
N LEU A 270 5.29 12.87 -7.42
CA LEU A 270 5.67 11.68 -8.19
C LEU A 270 6.91 11.92 -9.06
N VAL A 271 7.36 13.17 -9.18
CA VAL A 271 8.44 13.61 -10.08
C VAL A 271 9.74 13.79 -9.29
N PRO A 272 10.80 13.03 -9.59
CA PRO A 272 12.11 13.23 -8.96
C PRO A 272 12.70 14.60 -9.24
N LYS A 273 13.24 15.26 -8.22
CA LYS A 273 13.87 16.58 -8.38
C LYS A 273 15.10 16.52 -9.30
N SER A 274 15.91 15.48 -9.15
CA SER A 274 17.24 15.37 -9.74
C SER A 274 17.39 14.31 -10.83
N MET A 275 16.33 13.63 -11.27
CA MET A 275 16.42 12.50 -12.21
C MET A 275 15.34 12.57 -13.29
N ASP A 276 15.73 12.45 -14.56
CA ASP A 276 14.82 12.41 -15.71
C ASP A 276 14.41 10.99 -16.09
N GLY A 277 13.38 10.85 -16.94
CA GLY A 277 12.88 9.54 -17.39
C GLY A 277 12.25 8.66 -16.30
N LEU A 278 12.06 9.18 -15.08
CA LEU A 278 11.56 8.44 -13.92
C LEU A 278 10.33 9.12 -13.30
N LEU A 279 9.35 8.30 -12.92
CA LEU A 279 8.28 8.67 -11.99
C LEU A 279 8.27 7.68 -10.82
N VAL A 280 7.73 8.09 -9.68
CA VAL A 280 7.58 7.25 -8.49
C VAL A 280 6.12 7.23 -8.07
N ALA A 281 5.55 6.05 -7.86
CA ALA A 281 4.15 5.90 -7.47
C ALA A 281 3.96 4.77 -6.46
N GLY A 282 3.19 5.05 -5.40
CA GLY A 282 2.98 4.10 -4.30
C GLY A 282 3.53 4.65 -3.00
N ARG A 283 3.99 3.77 -2.11
CA ARG A 283 4.40 4.12 -0.74
C ARG A 283 5.70 4.95 -0.68
N ASN A 284 6.48 4.94 -1.76
CA ASN A 284 7.75 5.62 -1.96
C ASN A 284 7.61 7.06 -2.52
N PHE A 285 6.40 7.59 -2.67
CA PHE A 285 6.16 8.95 -3.14
C PHE A 285 6.77 10.04 -2.23
N SER A 286 6.97 11.23 -2.79
CA SER A 286 7.59 12.37 -2.10
C SER A 286 6.67 12.96 -1.03
N SER A 287 7.03 12.76 0.23
CA SER A 287 6.23 13.13 1.40
C SER A 287 7.06 13.21 2.67
N ASP A 288 6.56 13.96 3.65
CA ASP A 288 7.01 13.81 5.02
C ASP A 288 6.50 12.49 5.65
N THR A 289 7.02 12.14 6.82
CA THR A 289 6.66 10.87 7.49
C THR A 289 5.19 10.78 7.89
N VAL A 290 4.52 11.90 8.16
CA VAL A 290 3.12 11.94 8.61
C VAL A 290 2.19 11.72 7.42
N MET A 291 2.42 12.43 6.31
CA MET A 291 1.65 12.26 5.08
C MET A 291 1.89 10.91 4.45
N ASN A 292 3.12 10.38 4.50
CA ASN A 292 3.39 9.01 4.08
C ASN A 292 2.54 8.00 4.86
N THR A 293 2.49 8.14 6.19
CA THR A 293 1.68 7.28 7.07
C THR A 293 0.19 7.31 6.71
N ARG A 294 -0.31 8.44 6.20
CA ARG A 294 -1.71 8.61 5.81
C ARG A 294 -2.03 8.08 4.42
N LEU A 295 -1.11 8.26 3.47
CA LEU A 295 -1.36 8.03 2.05
C LEU A 295 -0.62 6.82 1.46
N ASN A 296 0.17 6.09 2.23
CA ASN A 296 0.79 4.83 1.78
C ASN A 296 -0.18 3.61 1.82
N ILE A 297 -1.50 3.84 1.86
CA ILE A 297 -2.53 2.80 1.83
C ILE A 297 -3.00 2.54 0.40
N ILE A 298 -3.83 1.51 0.21
CA ILE A 298 -4.18 0.97 -1.11
C ILE A 298 -4.84 2.03 -2.01
N GLN A 299 -5.83 2.79 -1.51
CA GLN A 299 -6.59 3.69 -2.37
C GLN A 299 -5.76 4.85 -2.94
N PRO A 300 -4.95 5.58 -2.15
CA PRO A 300 -4.02 6.55 -2.69
C PRO A 300 -2.97 5.94 -3.60
N CYS A 301 -2.43 4.76 -3.29
CA CYS A 301 -1.43 4.11 -4.15
C CYS A 301 -1.99 3.79 -5.54
N ILE A 302 -3.25 3.33 -5.63
CA ILE A 302 -3.95 3.12 -6.91
C ILE A 302 -4.11 4.46 -7.66
N ALA A 303 -4.50 5.53 -6.97
CA ALA A 303 -4.64 6.85 -7.58
C ALA A 303 -3.30 7.39 -8.11
N MET A 304 -2.21 7.23 -7.36
CA MET A 304 -0.85 7.58 -7.80
C MET A 304 -0.44 6.77 -9.02
N GLY A 305 -0.71 5.46 -9.06
CA GLY A 305 -0.42 4.62 -10.22
C GLY A 305 -1.17 5.07 -11.48
N GLN A 306 -2.47 5.38 -11.34
CA GLN A 306 -3.28 5.92 -12.43
C GLN A 306 -2.72 7.26 -12.96
N ALA A 307 -2.35 8.16 -12.04
CA ALA A 307 -1.75 9.45 -12.37
C ALA A 307 -0.40 9.30 -13.08
N ALA A 308 0.52 8.50 -12.52
CA ALA A 308 1.83 8.26 -13.09
C ALA A 308 1.75 7.62 -14.48
N GLY A 309 0.91 6.59 -14.66
CA GLY A 309 0.72 5.95 -15.97
C GLY A 309 0.14 6.92 -17.02
N THR A 310 -0.83 7.75 -16.62
CA THR A 310 -1.43 8.77 -17.50
C THR A 310 -0.40 9.84 -17.88
N ALA A 311 0.38 10.32 -16.91
CA ALA A 311 1.43 11.31 -17.14
C ALA A 311 2.55 10.76 -18.03
N ALA A 312 2.99 9.51 -17.81
CA ALA A 312 4.00 8.86 -18.65
C ALA A 312 3.51 8.73 -20.11
N ALA A 313 2.25 8.38 -20.32
CA ALA A 313 1.67 8.33 -21.66
C ALA A 313 1.65 9.72 -22.33
N LEU A 314 1.31 10.77 -21.59
CA LEU A 314 1.32 12.16 -22.09
C LEU A 314 2.75 12.64 -22.39
N ALA A 315 3.72 12.37 -21.51
CA ALA A 315 5.12 12.69 -21.72
C ALA A 315 5.65 12.08 -23.02
N VAL A 316 5.36 10.78 -23.24
CA VAL A 316 5.77 10.06 -24.46
C VAL A 316 5.06 10.60 -25.72
N GLN A 317 3.77 10.95 -25.64
CA GLN A 317 3.01 11.48 -26.77
C GLN A 317 3.46 12.88 -27.18
N SER A 318 3.78 13.72 -26.19
CA SER A 318 4.22 15.10 -26.40
C SER A 318 5.72 15.22 -26.61
N ASN A 319 6.47 14.12 -26.46
CA ASN A 319 7.94 14.08 -26.54
C ASN A 319 8.60 15.08 -25.58
N VAL A 320 8.17 15.05 -24.32
CA VAL A 320 8.70 15.86 -23.21
C VAL A 320 9.08 14.97 -22.04
N GLU A 321 9.90 15.47 -21.13
CA GLU A 321 10.21 14.74 -19.89
C GLU A 321 8.99 14.64 -18.98
N PRO A 322 8.89 13.64 -18.08
CA PRO A 322 7.78 13.52 -17.15
C PRO A 322 7.55 14.77 -16.28
N ARG A 323 8.61 15.53 -15.97
CA ARG A 323 8.52 16.81 -15.25
C ARG A 323 7.87 17.94 -16.05
N GLU A 324 7.84 17.83 -17.37
CA GLU A 324 7.34 18.85 -18.30
C GLU A 324 5.91 18.56 -18.79
N VAL A 325 5.24 17.55 -18.22
CA VAL A 325 3.85 17.21 -18.57
C VAL A 325 2.91 18.37 -18.25
N ASP A 326 2.07 18.76 -19.21
CA ASP A 326 1.03 19.76 -19.01
C ASP A 326 -0.02 19.28 -17.98
N TYR A 327 -0.02 19.92 -16.81
CA TYR A 327 -0.93 19.62 -15.71
C TYR A 327 -2.40 19.73 -16.09
N LYS A 328 -2.77 20.66 -16.98
CA LYS A 328 -4.16 20.82 -17.43
C LYS A 328 -4.58 19.63 -18.28
N ALA A 329 -3.72 19.18 -19.18
CA ALA A 329 -3.96 17.99 -20.00
C ALA A 329 -4.04 16.72 -19.12
N LEU A 330 -3.14 16.59 -18.15
CA LEU A 330 -3.13 15.48 -17.19
C LEU A 330 -4.44 15.44 -16.38
N ARG A 331 -4.81 16.55 -15.73
CA ARG A 331 -6.04 16.66 -14.94
C ARG A 331 -7.28 16.38 -15.78
N LYS A 332 -7.37 16.96 -16.98
CA LYS A 332 -8.49 16.68 -17.90
C LYS A 332 -8.62 15.19 -18.20
N ARG A 333 -7.51 14.48 -18.41
CA ARG A 333 -7.54 13.04 -18.69
C ARG A 333 -7.90 12.21 -17.46
N LEU A 334 -7.42 12.59 -16.29
CA LEU A 334 -7.78 11.97 -15.00
C LEU A 334 -9.26 12.16 -14.66
N SER A 335 -9.80 13.37 -14.83
CA SER A 335 -11.24 13.63 -14.68
C SER A 335 -12.08 12.79 -15.63
N ALA A 336 -11.66 12.65 -16.89
CA ALA A 336 -12.35 11.81 -17.88
C ALA A 336 -12.33 10.31 -17.51
N GLN A 337 -11.34 9.87 -16.72
CA GLN A 337 -11.24 8.51 -16.18
C GLN A 337 -12.00 8.35 -14.84
N GLY A 338 -12.64 9.39 -14.34
CA GLY A 338 -13.41 9.37 -13.10
C GLY A 338 -12.58 9.55 -11.82
N ILE A 339 -11.35 10.07 -11.94
CA ILE A 339 -10.55 10.48 -10.78
C ILE A 339 -10.92 11.93 -10.41
N PRO A 340 -11.34 12.20 -9.16
CA PRO A 340 -11.54 13.57 -8.70
C PRO A 340 -10.19 14.30 -8.64
N VAL A 341 -10.09 15.42 -9.37
CA VAL A 341 -8.92 16.31 -9.48
C VAL A 341 -9.36 17.76 -9.62
#